data_AF-A0A9W3CN83-F1
#
_entry.id   AF-A0A9W3CN83-F1
#
_cell.length_a   1.000
_cell.length_b   1.000
_cell.length_c   1.000
_cell.angle_alpha   90.00
_cell.angle_beta   90.00
_cell.angle_gamma   90.00
#
_symmetry.space_group_name_H-M   'P 1'
#
loop_
_entity.id
_entity.type
_entity.pdbx_description
1 polymer ?
#
loop_
_entity_poly.entity_id
_entity_poly.type
_entity_poly.pdbx_seq_one_letter_code
_entity_poly.pdbx_strand_id
1 'polypeptide(L)'
;MEEKCGPAAICFVSFLPDILDSKAEGRNKYLEMLLSVAEKFKKDPYSFVWVAAGKQPDLEKRVGVGGYGYPAMVALNAKKGAYAPLKSGFEVKHLIEFVKEAKAGGKGNLPIDGTLEIVKTEAWDGKDGEVVDADEFSLEELMADD
;
A
#
# COMPACT_ATOMS: atom_id res chain seq x y z
N MET A 1 -5.82 9.42 -0.55
CA MET A 1 -4.91 8.99 -1.64
C MET A 1 -5.13 9.81 -2.90
N GLU A 2 -6.37 10.02 -3.34
CA GLU A 2 -6.72 10.82 -4.53
C GLU A 2 -6.13 12.25 -4.51
N GLU A 3 -6.25 12.97 -3.40
CA GLU A 3 -5.73 14.34 -3.28
C GLU A 3 -4.20 14.44 -3.26
N LYS A 4 -3.50 13.36 -2.86
CA LYS A 4 -2.03 13.32 -2.78
C LYS A 4 -1.43 12.80 -4.10
N CYS A 5 -2.06 11.80 -4.71
CA CYS A 5 -1.59 11.19 -5.96
C CYS A 5 -2.07 11.92 -7.22
N GLY A 6 -3.20 12.63 -7.19
CA GLY A 6 -3.76 13.35 -8.34
C GLY A 6 -2.84 14.43 -8.95
N PRO A 7 -2.24 15.33 -8.15
CA PRO A 7 -1.34 16.36 -8.70
C PRO A 7 0.05 15.82 -9.05
N ALA A 8 0.48 14.71 -8.44
CA ALA A 8 1.82 14.14 -8.60
C ALA A 8 2.07 13.61 -10.02
N ALA A 9 3.33 13.64 -10.46
CA ALA A 9 3.72 13.04 -11.74
C ALA A 9 3.76 11.50 -11.64
N ILE A 10 4.17 10.99 -10.48
CA ILE A 10 4.21 9.56 -10.12
C ILE A 10 3.83 9.45 -8.65
N CYS A 11 2.91 8.54 -8.33
CA CYS A 11 2.56 8.19 -6.96
C CYS A 11 3.08 6.79 -6.63
N PHE A 12 4.01 6.70 -5.68
CA PHE A 12 4.48 5.43 -5.15
C PHE A 12 3.53 4.99 -4.04
N VAL A 13 2.82 3.89 -4.27
CA VAL A 13 1.89 3.30 -3.31
C VAL A 13 2.53 2.05 -2.73
N SER A 14 2.74 2.04 -1.42
CA SER A 14 3.25 0.89 -0.69
C SER A 14 2.12 0.16 0.01
N PHE A 15 2.01 -1.13 -0.22
CA PHE A 15 1.07 -2.00 0.45
C PHE A 15 1.81 -2.72 1.57
N LEU A 16 1.46 -2.40 2.81
CA LEU A 16 2.08 -2.99 3.99
C LEU A 16 1.21 -4.14 4.51
N PRO A 17 1.82 -5.12 5.22
CA PRO A 17 1.06 -6.16 5.90
C PRO A 17 0.01 -5.57 6.85
N ASP A 18 -1.00 -6.37 7.14
CA ASP A 18 -2.00 -5.98 8.13
C ASP A 18 -1.34 -5.74 9.50
N ILE A 19 -1.96 -4.87 10.29
CA ILE A 19 -1.42 -4.49 11.59
C ILE A 19 -1.40 -5.69 12.55
N LEU A 20 -2.32 -6.64 12.37
CA LEU A 20 -2.38 -7.86 13.16
C LEU A 20 -1.21 -8.80 12.88
N ASP A 21 -0.67 -8.78 11.65
CA ASP A 21 0.50 -9.57 11.25
C ASP A 21 1.82 -8.91 11.64
N SER A 22 1.98 -7.60 11.38
CA SER A 22 3.26 -6.91 11.59
C SER A 22 3.42 -6.29 12.97
N LYS A 23 2.31 -6.06 13.69
CA LYS A 23 2.23 -5.16 14.84
C LYS A 23 2.67 -3.73 14.50
N ALA A 24 2.51 -2.81 15.43
CA ALA A 24 2.93 -1.42 15.30
C ALA A 24 4.45 -1.32 15.09
N GLU A 25 5.23 -2.17 15.75
CA GLU A 25 6.70 -2.18 15.60
C GLU A 25 7.12 -2.52 14.16
N GLY A 26 6.55 -3.57 13.56
CA GLY A 26 6.86 -3.95 12.19
C GLY A 26 6.40 -2.89 11.19
N ARG A 27 5.20 -2.34 11.38
CA ARG A 27 4.69 -1.24 10.54
C ARG A 27 5.58 -0.01 10.62
N ASN A 28 6.00 0.38 11.82
CA ASN A 28 6.90 1.53 12.02
C ASN A 28 8.24 1.33 11.31
N LYS A 29 8.85 0.15 11.37
CA LYS A 29 10.07 -0.16 10.60
C LYS A 29 9.87 0.07 9.10
N TYR A 30 8.75 -0.41 8.54
CA TYR A 30 8.44 -0.15 7.13
C TYR A 30 8.23 1.34 6.83
N LEU A 31 7.54 2.07 7.71
CA LEU A 31 7.32 3.50 7.56
C LEU A 31 8.64 4.29 7.62
N GLU A 32 9.55 3.97 8.54
CA GLU A 32 10.87 4.61 8.62
C GLU A 32 11.71 4.37 7.36
N MET A 33 11.65 3.15 6.81
CA MET A 33 12.29 2.85 5.53
C MET A 33 11.70 3.68 4.39
N LEU A 34 10.36 3.74 4.29
CA LEU A 34 9.67 4.51 3.27
C LEU A 34 9.94 6.02 3.38
N LEU A 35 9.98 6.56 4.60
CA LEU A 35 10.35 7.94 4.88
C LEU A 35 11.79 8.23 4.43
N SER A 36 12.74 7.36 4.77
CA SER A 36 14.13 7.48 4.35
C SER A 36 14.30 7.51 2.82
N VAL A 37 13.45 6.77 2.10
CA VAL A 37 13.39 6.81 0.63
C VAL A 37 12.76 8.13 0.17
N ALA A 38 11.59 8.50 0.70
CA ALA A 38 10.87 9.70 0.33
C ALA A 38 11.70 10.98 0.53
N GLU A 39 12.47 11.07 1.61
CA GLU A 39 13.35 12.20 1.90
C GLU A 39 14.42 12.42 0.82
N LYS A 40 14.89 11.35 0.16
CA LYS A 40 15.87 11.45 -0.94
C LYS A 40 15.25 12.04 -2.20
N PHE A 41 13.94 11.90 -2.38
CA PHE A 41 13.22 12.33 -3.58
C PHE A 41 12.23 13.48 -3.32
N LYS A 42 12.31 14.14 -2.16
CA LYS A 42 11.42 15.26 -1.77
C LYS A 42 11.44 16.47 -2.70
N LYS A 43 12.48 16.58 -3.55
CA LYS A 43 12.61 17.65 -4.55
C LYS A 43 11.94 17.30 -5.88
N ASP A 44 11.66 16.03 -6.12
CA ASP A 44 10.97 15.55 -7.30
C ASP A 44 9.44 15.64 -7.09
N PRO A 45 8.64 15.78 -8.17
CA PRO A 45 7.17 15.86 -8.08
C PRO A 45 6.52 14.49 -7.86
N TYR A 46 7.02 13.76 -6.86
CA TYR A 46 6.58 12.41 -6.49
C TYR A 46 5.79 12.45 -5.18
N SER A 47 4.81 11.57 -5.08
CA SER A 47 4.08 11.33 -3.84
C SER A 47 4.33 9.91 -3.37
N PHE A 48 4.61 9.77 -2.08
CA PHE A 48 4.76 8.47 -1.44
C PHE A 48 3.58 8.30 -0.49
N VAL A 49 2.82 7.24 -0.68
CA VAL A 49 1.70 6.88 0.19
C VAL A 49 1.79 5.40 0.53
N TRP A 50 1.17 5.02 1.64
CA TRP A 50 1.05 3.63 2.02
C TRP A 50 -0.40 3.29 2.34
N VAL A 51 -0.74 2.02 2.20
CA VAL A 51 -2.03 1.44 2.56
C VAL A 51 -1.79 0.10 3.25
N ALA A 52 -2.65 -0.24 4.19
CA ALA A 52 -2.66 -1.59 4.76
C ALA A 52 -3.31 -2.56 3.77
N ALA A 53 -2.82 -3.80 3.78
CA ALA A 53 -3.39 -4.92 3.05
C ALA A 53 -4.91 -5.01 3.24
N GLY A 54 -5.66 -5.23 2.16
CA GLY A 54 -7.11 -5.45 2.19
C GLY A 54 -7.96 -4.20 2.46
N LYS A 55 -7.35 -3.03 2.70
CA LYS A 55 -8.10 -1.77 2.87
C LYS A 55 -8.49 -1.12 1.54
N GLN A 56 -7.89 -1.54 0.42
CA GLN A 56 -8.17 -0.99 -0.92
C GLN A 56 -8.30 -2.12 -1.95
N PRO A 57 -9.34 -2.96 -1.86
CA PRO A 57 -9.43 -4.18 -2.66
C PRO A 57 -9.50 -3.92 -4.17
N ASP A 58 -10.16 -2.84 -4.61
CA ASP A 58 -10.22 -2.45 -6.02
C ASP A 58 -8.83 -2.06 -6.56
N LEU A 59 -8.12 -1.21 -5.82
CA LEU A 59 -6.75 -0.80 -6.17
C LEU A 59 -5.81 -2.01 -6.21
N GLU A 60 -5.81 -2.82 -5.16
CA GLU A 60 -4.98 -4.03 -5.03
C GLU A 60 -5.18 -4.97 -6.21
N LYS A 61 -6.44 -5.25 -6.57
CA LYS A 61 -6.78 -6.09 -7.72
C LYS A 61 -6.28 -5.50 -9.04
N ARG A 62 -6.47 -4.19 -9.27
CA ARG A 62 -6.06 -3.52 -10.51
C ARG A 62 -4.55 -3.44 -10.69
N VAL A 63 -3.80 -3.29 -9.59
CA VAL A 63 -2.34 -3.30 -9.64
C VAL A 63 -1.73 -4.69 -9.48
N GLY A 64 -2.56 -5.73 -9.31
CA GLY A 64 -2.12 -7.12 -9.15
C GLY A 64 -1.38 -7.38 -7.83
N VAL A 65 -1.67 -6.59 -6.79
CA VAL A 65 -1.14 -6.77 -5.44
C VAL A 65 -2.11 -7.65 -4.64
N GLY A 66 -1.57 -8.56 -3.83
CA GLY A 66 -2.33 -9.57 -3.06
C GLY A 66 -1.97 -11.01 -3.44
N GLY A 67 -1.56 -11.27 -4.69
CA GLY A 67 -1.09 -12.60 -5.10
C GLY A 67 0.37 -12.89 -4.76
N TYR A 68 1.21 -11.85 -4.65
CA TYR A 68 2.65 -11.96 -4.39
C TYR A 68 3.02 -11.84 -2.89
N GLY A 69 2.06 -11.55 -2.02
CA GLY A 69 2.28 -11.25 -0.61
C GLY A 69 2.66 -9.79 -0.33
N TYR A 70 2.68 -9.45 0.95
CA TYR A 70 3.07 -8.13 1.48
C TYR A 70 4.42 -8.25 2.19
N PRO A 71 5.26 -7.20 2.23
CA PRO A 71 5.05 -5.86 1.66
C PRO A 71 5.28 -5.78 0.15
N ALA A 72 4.55 -4.89 -0.52
CA ALA A 72 4.70 -4.61 -1.95
C ALA A 72 4.71 -3.09 -2.22
N MET A 73 5.30 -2.65 -3.32
CA MET A 73 5.23 -1.25 -3.77
C MET A 73 4.89 -1.20 -5.26
N VAL A 74 4.10 -0.21 -5.65
CA VAL A 74 3.81 0.09 -7.06
C VAL A 74 4.04 1.57 -7.34
N ALA A 75 4.55 1.89 -8.51
CA ALA A 75 4.63 3.25 -9.04
C ALA A 75 3.42 3.47 -9.95
N LEU A 76 2.50 4.34 -9.55
CA LEU A 76 1.29 4.68 -10.28
C LEU A 76 1.43 6.02 -10.99
N ASN A 77 1.04 6.05 -12.25
CA ASN A 77 0.90 7.27 -13.03
C ASN A 77 -0.56 7.41 -13.47
N ALA A 78 -1.36 8.08 -12.65
CA ALA A 78 -2.79 8.28 -12.92
C ALA A 78 -3.04 9.04 -14.24
N LYS A 79 -2.17 9.99 -14.59
CA LYS A 79 -2.27 10.77 -15.84
C LYS A 79 -2.04 9.93 -17.09
N LYS A 80 -1.16 8.94 -17.01
CA LYS A 80 -0.85 8.01 -18.11
C LYS A 80 -1.68 6.72 -18.06
N GLY A 81 -2.47 6.50 -17.02
CA GLY A 81 -3.20 5.25 -16.81
C GLY A 81 -2.26 4.03 -16.78
N ALA A 82 -1.08 4.17 -16.18
CA ALA A 82 -0.06 3.12 -16.16
C ALA A 82 0.52 2.93 -14.76
N TYR A 83 0.92 1.71 -14.43
CA TYR A 83 1.57 1.39 -13.17
C TYR A 83 2.76 0.44 -13.38
N ALA A 84 3.72 0.45 -12.47
CA ALA A 84 4.80 -0.53 -12.43
C ALA A 84 4.87 -1.15 -11.04
N PRO A 85 4.83 -2.49 -10.91
CA PRO A 85 5.08 -3.14 -9.63
C PRO A 85 6.59 -3.24 -9.35
N LEU A 86 6.95 -3.16 -8.07
CA LEU A 86 8.29 -3.51 -7.60
C LEU A 86 8.49 -5.02 -7.78
N LYS A 87 9.51 -5.41 -8.54
CA LYS A 87 9.85 -6.83 -8.82
C LYS A 87 11.08 -7.32 -8.06
N SER A 88 11.54 -6.55 -7.07
CA SER A 88 12.71 -6.83 -6.24
C SER A 88 12.32 -6.85 -4.75
N GLY A 89 13.29 -7.15 -3.88
CA GLY A 89 13.06 -7.18 -2.44
C GLY A 89 12.67 -5.82 -1.87
N PHE A 90 11.89 -5.82 -0.80
CA PHE A 90 11.41 -4.61 -0.13
C PHE A 90 12.46 -4.05 0.84
N GLU A 91 13.54 -3.51 0.29
CA GLU A 91 14.68 -2.95 1.03
C GLU A 91 14.99 -1.53 0.54
N VAL A 92 15.47 -0.65 1.42
CA VAL A 92 15.74 0.77 1.11
C VAL A 92 16.55 0.95 -0.18
N LYS A 93 17.58 0.13 -0.40
CA LYS A 93 18.41 0.18 -1.62
C LYS A 93 17.57 -0.08 -2.87
N HIS A 94 16.81 -1.17 -2.88
CA HIS A 94 15.96 -1.57 -4.00
C HIS A 94 14.83 -0.58 -4.25
N LEU A 95 14.25 -0.01 -3.20
CA LEU A 95 13.23 1.03 -3.32
C LEU A 95 13.79 2.31 -3.97
N ILE A 96 15.00 2.73 -3.60
CA ILE A 96 15.68 3.87 -4.24
C ILE A 96 15.94 3.60 -5.73
N GLU A 97 16.41 2.39 -6.06
CA GLU A 97 16.64 1.99 -7.45
C GLU A 97 15.33 1.99 -8.24
N PHE A 98 14.26 1.45 -7.67
CA PHE A 98 12.94 1.42 -8.27
C PHE A 98 12.38 2.83 -8.55
N VAL A 99 12.51 3.77 -7.60
CA VAL A 99 12.11 5.17 -7.82
C VAL A 99 12.90 5.82 -8.96
N LYS A 100 14.21 5.54 -9.05
CA LYS A 100 15.05 6.04 -10.15
C LYS A 100 14.65 5.41 -11.49
N GLU A 101 14.33 4.13 -11.53
CA GLU A 101 13.85 3.46 -12.75
C GLU A 101 12.50 4.02 -13.19
N ALA A 102 11.56 4.25 -12.26
CA ALA A 102 10.29 4.90 -12.55
C ALA A 102 10.48 6.32 -13.14
N LYS A 103 11.46 7.08 -12.63
CA LYS A 103 11.85 8.38 -13.19
C LYS A 103 12.37 8.28 -14.63
N ALA A 104 13.12 7.24 -14.95
CA ALA A 104 13.67 7.01 -16.28
C ALA A 104 12.65 6.46 -17.30
N GLY A 105 11.38 6.33 -16.91
CA GLY A 105 10.30 5.85 -17.77
C GLY A 105 9.68 4.52 -17.31
N GLY A 106 10.23 3.89 -16.27
CA GLY A 106 9.74 2.64 -15.70
C GLY A 106 10.00 1.43 -16.60
N LYS A 107 10.49 0.32 -16.02
CA LYS A 107 10.60 -0.96 -16.72
C LYS A 107 9.39 -1.81 -16.38
N GLY A 108 8.70 -2.31 -17.42
CA GLY A 108 7.56 -3.19 -17.24
C GLY A 108 6.30 -2.49 -16.73
N ASN A 109 6.07 -1.25 -17.20
CA ASN A 109 4.80 -0.57 -16.95
C ASN A 109 3.65 -1.38 -17.57
N LEU A 110 2.58 -1.51 -16.81
CA LEU A 110 1.33 -2.16 -17.17
C LEU A 110 0.21 -1.11 -17.23
N PRO A 111 -0.76 -1.27 -18.12
CA PRO A 111 -1.93 -0.39 -18.15
C PRO A 111 -2.78 -0.60 -16.89
N ILE A 112 -3.30 0.49 -16.34
CA ILE A 112 -4.34 0.44 -15.31
C ILE A 112 -5.65 0.26 -16.05
N ASP A 113 -6.36 -0.83 -15.76
CA ASP A 113 -7.68 -1.05 -16.31
C ASP A 113 -8.71 -0.19 -15.56
N GLY A 114 -9.43 0.68 -16.27
CA GLY A 114 -10.54 1.50 -15.76
C GLY A 114 -10.20 2.62 -14.77
N THR A 115 -11.24 3.20 -14.16
CA THR A 115 -11.14 4.23 -13.12
C THR A 115 -10.82 3.61 -11.76
N LEU A 116 -9.79 4.12 -11.10
CA LEU A 116 -9.43 3.74 -9.73
C LEU A 116 -10.45 4.30 -8.75
N GLU A 117 -11.20 3.45 -8.07
CA GLU A 117 -12.08 3.88 -6.98
C GLU A 117 -11.33 3.78 -5.66
N ILE A 118 -11.00 4.93 -5.07
CA ILE A 118 -10.30 5.00 -3.80
C ILE A 118 -11.33 5.08 -2.69
N VAL A 119 -11.42 4.03 -1.87
CA VAL A 119 -12.28 4.04 -0.69
C VAL A 119 -11.66 4.97 0.36
N LYS A 120 -12.45 5.82 1.01
CA LYS A 120 -11.94 6.61 2.14
C LYS A 120 -11.74 5.69 3.34
N THR A 121 -10.49 5.49 3.73
CA THR A 121 -10.12 4.73 4.92
C THR A 121 -9.73 5.69 6.04
N GLU A 122 -10.03 5.31 7.28
CA GLU A 122 -9.59 6.06 8.45
C GLU A 122 -8.06 6.10 8.54
N ALA A 123 -7.52 7.22 9.01
CA ALA A 123 -6.09 7.34 9.23
C ALA A 123 -5.68 6.44 10.39
N TRP A 124 -4.56 5.72 10.23
CA TRP A 124 -4.03 4.89 11.32
C TRP A 124 -3.68 5.77 12.52
N ASP A 125 -4.14 5.36 13.70
CA ASP A 125 -3.99 6.09 14.96
C ASP A 125 -2.58 5.98 15.57
N GLY A 126 -1.70 5.18 14.95
CA GLY A 126 -0.32 4.98 15.38
C GLY A 126 -0.15 3.89 16.43
N LYS A 127 -1.21 3.13 16.77
CA LYS A 127 -1.16 2.05 17.76
C LYS A 127 -1.28 0.68 17.10
N ASP A 128 -1.00 -0.37 17.87
CA ASP A 128 -1.31 -1.73 17.45
C ASP A 128 -2.80 -1.85 17.11
N GLY A 129 -3.13 -2.68 16.13
CA GLY A 129 -4.52 -2.99 15.84
C GLY A 129 -5.07 -3.79 16.99
N GLU A 130 -6.15 -3.32 17.58
CA GLU A 130 -6.97 -4.19 18.41
C GLU A 130 -7.61 -5.22 17.48
N VAL A 131 -7.39 -6.51 17.79
CA VAL A 131 -8.31 -7.53 17.30
C VAL A 131 -9.63 -7.15 17.94
N VAL A 132 -10.58 -6.62 17.17
CA VAL A 132 -11.97 -6.69 17.60
C VAL A 132 -12.26 -8.18 17.61
N ASP A 133 -12.15 -8.79 18.79
CA ASP A 133 -12.57 -10.16 19.06
C ASP A 133 -13.92 -10.35 18.38
N ALA A 134 -13.97 -11.17 17.34
CA ALA A 134 -15.22 -11.76 16.86
C ALA A 134 -15.74 -12.83 17.85
N ASP A 135 -15.10 -12.94 19.02
CA ASP A 135 -15.39 -13.87 20.11
C ASP A 135 -16.46 -13.36 21.10
N GLU A 136 -17.34 -12.45 20.67
CA GLU A 136 -18.64 -12.20 21.33
C GLU A 136 -19.85 -12.71 20.52
N PHE A 137 -19.66 -13.54 19.48
CA PHE A 137 -20.72 -14.48 19.12
C PHE A 137 -20.74 -15.60 20.16
N SER A 138 -21.46 -15.37 21.25
CA SER A 138 -21.63 -16.35 22.32
C SER A 138 -22.23 -17.63 21.74
N LEU A 139 -21.47 -18.72 21.79
CA LEU A 139 -21.85 -20.08 21.37
C LEU A 139 -23.17 -20.56 22.02
N GLU A 140 -23.64 -19.86 23.06
CA GLU A 140 -24.91 -20.09 23.74
C GLU A 140 -26.13 -19.83 22.85
N GLU A 141 -26.06 -18.90 21.87
CA GLU A 141 -27.17 -18.61 20.96
C GLU A 141 -27.38 -19.72 19.91
N LEU A 142 -26.38 -20.58 19.70
CA LEU A 142 -26.41 -21.69 18.74
C LEU A 142 -26.81 -23.04 19.39
N MET A 143 -26.96 -23.09 20.72
CA MET A 143 -27.41 -24.28 21.46
C MET A 143 -28.77 -24.11 22.15
N ALA A 144 -29.48 -23.01 21.91
CA ALA A 144 -30.79 -22.74 22.50
C ALA A 144 -31.98 -23.30 21.67
N ASP A 145 -31.76 -24.35 20.88
CA ASP A 145 -32.82 -25.09 20.19
C ASP A 145 -32.66 -26.61 20.44
N ASP A 146 -33.07 -27.03 21.65
CA ASP A 146 -33.80 -28.30 21.92
C ASP A 146 -34.59 -28.17 23.24
#